data_AF-A0A225DWF9-F1
#
_entry.id   AF-A0A225DWF9-F1
#
_cell.length_a   1.000
_cell.length_b   1.000
_cell.length_c   1.000
_cell.angle_alpha   90.00
_cell.angle_beta   90.00
_cell.angle_gamma   90.00
#
_symmetry.space_group_name_H-M   'P 1'
#
loop_
_entity.id
_entity.type
_entity.pdbx_description
1 polymer ?
#
loop_
_entity_poly.entity_id
_entity_poly.type
_entity_poly.pdbx_seq_one_letter_code
_entity_poly.pdbx_strand_id
1 'polypeptide(L)' 'MLDALRAKFSQHEEMKAALLGTGDAKLVEHTANDDYWGDGGDGSGKNRLGQLLMRVRDELRAEVG' A
#
# COMPACT_ATOMS: atom_id res chain seq x y z
N MET A 1 -5.62 6.17 9.07
CA MET A 1 -5.25 5.76 7.70
C MET A 1 -5.03 4.26 7.59
N LEU A 2 -4.11 3.66 8.39
CA LEU A 2 -3.86 2.22 8.34
C LEU A 2 -5.13 1.37 8.52
N ASP A 3 -5.98 1.68 9.50
CA ASP A 3 -7.22 0.91 9.73
C ASP A 3 -8.22 1.01 8.58
N ALA A 4 -8.26 2.15 7.88
CA ALA A 4 -9.09 2.31 6.68
C ALA A 4 -8.55 1.47 5.51
N LEU A 5 -7.23 1.38 5.36
CA LEU A 5 -6.62 0.50 4.35
C LEU A 5 -6.91 -0.97 4.69
N ARG A 6 -6.74 -1.38 5.95
CA ARG A 6 -7.10 -2.73 6.40
C ARG A 6 -8.55 -3.06 6.08
N ALA A 7 -9.48 -2.18 6.46
CA ALA A 7 -10.90 -2.36 6.18
C ALA A 7 -11.17 -2.46 4.67
N LYS A 8 -10.57 -1.59 3.85
CA LYS A 8 -10.72 -1.61 2.39
C LYS A 8 -10.26 -2.95 1.80
N PHE A 9 -9.06 -3.41 2.17
CA PHE A 9 -8.49 -4.62 1.60
C PHE A 9 -9.03 -5.91 2.23
N SER A 10 -9.69 -5.86 3.40
CA SER A 10 -10.38 -7.02 3.97
C SER A 10 -11.82 -7.17 3.48
N GLN A 11 -12.48 -6.08 3.09
CA GLN A 11 -13.87 -6.10 2.62
C GLN A 11 -14.01 -6.43 1.13
N HIS A 12 -12.95 -6.25 0.34
CA HIS A 12 -12.99 -6.39 -1.13
C HIS A 12 -11.96 -7.42 -1.61
N GLU A 13 -12.40 -8.66 -1.84
CA GLU A 13 -11.53 -9.78 -2.24
C GLU A 13 -10.71 -9.51 -3.51
N GLU A 14 -11.27 -8.83 -4.50
CA GLU A 14 -10.53 -8.44 -5.71
C GLU A 14 -9.37 -7.49 -5.40
N MET A 15 -9.59 -6.51 -4.51
CA MET A 15 -8.53 -5.59 -4.09
C MET A 15 -7.48 -6.29 -3.23
N LYS A 16 -7.90 -7.22 -2.36
CA LYS A 16 -7.00 -8.10 -1.60
C LYS A 16 -6.09 -8.88 -2.54
N ALA A 17 -6.68 -9.57 -3.53
CA ALA A 17 -5.96 -10.35 -4.51
C ALA A 17 -5.01 -9.47 -5.34
N ALA A 18 -5.44 -8.29 -5.76
CA ALA A 18 -4.59 -7.33 -6.47
C ALA A 18 -3.39 -6.90 -5.62
N LEU A 19 -3.60 -6.57 -4.33
CA LEU A 19 -2.53 -6.17 -3.42
C LEU A 19 -1.54 -7.31 -3.15
N LEU A 20 -2.04 -8.53 -2.91
CA LEU A 20 -1.20 -9.73 -2.74
C LEU A 20 -0.44 -10.07 -4.03
N GLY A 21 -1.07 -9.89 -5.19
CA GLY A 21 -0.50 -10.12 -6.52
C GLY A 21 0.68 -9.20 -6.86
N THR A 22 0.89 -8.11 -6.11
CA THR A 22 2.09 -7.28 -6.22
C THR A 22 3.37 -8.02 -5.81
N GLY A 23 3.25 -9.18 -5.16
CA GLY A 23 4.41 -9.93 -4.71
C GLY A 23 5.23 -9.10 -3.73
N ASP A 24 6.55 -9.12 -3.90
CA ASP A 24 7.49 -8.35 -3.07
C ASP A 24 7.85 -7.00 -3.70
N ALA A 25 7.15 -6.59 -4.75
CA ALA A 25 7.39 -5.31 -5.40
C ALA A 25 7.19 -4.15 -4.41
N LYS A 26 8.05 -3.13 -4.54
CA LYS A 26 7.92 -1.88 -3.79
C LYS A 26 6.78 -1.06 -4.39
N LEU A 27 5.81 -0.69 -3.55
CA LEU A 27 4.73 0.20 -3.95
C LEU A 27 5.11 1.65 -3.71
N VAL A 28 4.98 2.48 -4.74
CA VAL A 28 5.27 3.91 -4.71
C VAL A 28 4.06 4.65 -5.25
N GLU A 29 3.49 5.55 -4.45
CA GLU A 29 2.52 6.52 -4.94
C GLU A 29 3.31 7.68 -5.56
N HIS A 30 3.26 7.75 -6.89
CA HIS A 30 4.07 8.68 -7.67
C HIS A 30 3.28 9.95 -7.98
N THR A 31 3.57 11.04 -7.28
CA THR A 31 2.87 12.31 -7.44
C THR A 31 3.74 13.49 -7.03
N ALA A 32 3.73 14.54 -7.85
CA ALA A 32 4.38 15.81 -7.52
C ALA A 32 3.58 16.68 -6.53
N ASN A 33 2.35 16.31 -6.22
CA ASN A 33 1.42 17.13 -5.45
C ASN A 33 1.45 16.84 -3.94
N ASP A 34 2.11 15.76 -3.51
CA ASP A 34 2.13 15.30 -2.13
C ASP A 34 3.47 14.61 -1.80
N ASP A 35 4.26 15.24 -0.94
CA ASP A 35 5.55 14.75 -0.48
C ASP A 35 5.45 13.89 0.80
N TYR A 36 4.28 13.81 1.42
CA TYR A 36 4.04 13.04 2.62
C TYR A 36 3.46 11.67 2.31
N TRP A 37 2.34 11.62 1.58
CA TRP A 37 1.71 10.38 1.16
C TRP A 37 2.38 9.77 -0.07
N GLY A 38 2.84 10.62 -0.98
CA GLY A 38 3.53 10.26 -2.21
C GLY A 38 5.05 10.43 -2.15
N ASP A 39 5.67 10.23 -3.29
CA ASP A 39 7.12 10.35 -3.48
C ASP A 39 7.59 11.74 -3.94
N GLY A 40 6.69 12.73 -4.00
CA GLY A 40 7.02 14.09 -4.45
C GLY A 40 7.30 14.21 -5.95
N GLY A 41 7.10 13.15 -6.74
CA GLY A 41 7.30 13.13 -8.19
C GLY A 41 8.76 13.02 -8.62
N ASP A 42 9.70 13.24 -7.69
CA ASP A 42 11.14 13.09 -7.88
C ASP A 42 11.77 12.02 -6.96
N GLY A 43 10.95 11.37 -6.12
CA GLY A 43 11.39 10.36 -5.17
C GLY A 43 11.84 10.91 -3.81
N SER A 44 11.80 12.24 -3.60
CA SER A 44 12.18 12.88 -2.33
C SER A 44 11.10 12.75 -1.23
N GLY A 45 9.86 12.47 -1.65
CA GLY A 45 8.72 12.29 -0.75
C GLY A 45 8.78 11.02 0.10
N LYS A 46 7.95 10.97 1.14
CA LYS A 46 7.98 9.93 2.16
C LYS A 46 7.29 8.64 1.73
N ASN A 47 6.46 8.66 0.68
CA ASN A 47 5.68 7.52 0.18
C ASN A 47 4.97 6.76 1.31
N ARG A 48 4.33 7.49 2.23
CA ARG A 48 3.65 6.87 3.38
C ARG A 48 2.53 5.95 2.95
N LEU A 49 1.84 6.25 1.84
CA LEU A 49 0.76 5.38 1.36
C LEU A 49 1.32 4.04 0.90
N GLY A 50 2.36 4.05 0.05
CA GLY A 50 3.02 2.83 -0.41
C GLY A 50 3.55 1.98 0.76
N GLN A 51 4.15 2.62 1.77
CA GLN A 51 4.60 1.93 2.99
C GLN A 51 3.46 1.25 3.75
N LEU A 52 2.32 1.94 3.93
CA LEU A 52 1.18 1.35 4.61
C LEU A 52 0.54 0.22 3.79
N LEU A 53 0.47 0.35 2.47
CA LEU A 53 -0.04 -0.72 1.59
C LEU A 53 0.83 -1.98 1.67
N MET A 54 2.17 -1.82 1.67
CA MET A 54 3.08 -2.95 1.84
C MET A 54 2.93 -3.60 3.22
N ARG A 55 2.75 -2.81 4.28
CA ARG A 55 2.44 -3.35 5.61
C ARG A 55 1.14 -4.16 5.62
N VAL A 56 0.07 -3.63 5.03
CA VAL A 56 -1.22 -4.33 4.95
C VAL A 56 -1.10 -5.60 4.12
N ARG A 57 -0.34 -5.60 3.02
CA ARG A 57 -0.03 -6.80 2.24
C ARG A 57 0.61 -7.88 3.10
N ASP A 58 1.61 -7.50 3.90
CA ASP A 58 2.33 -8.45 4.75
C ASP A 58 1.43 -9.01 5.88
N GLU A 59 0.57 -8.17 6.46
CA GLU A 59 -0.47 -8.60 7.41
C GLU A 59 -1.44 -9.62 6.77
N LEU A 60 -1.94 -9.33 5.56
CA LEU A 60 -2.86 -10.23 4.83
C LEU A 60 -2.21 -11.54 4.39
N ARG A 61 -0.90 -11.54 4.08
CA ARG A 61 -0.15 -12.78 3.79
C ARG A 61 -0.08 -13.69 4.99
N ALA A 62 0.10 -13.13 6.19
CA ALA A 62 0.17 -13.90 7.43
C ALA A 62 -1.18 -14.54 7.82
N GLU A 63 -2.31 -14.03 7.33
CA GLU A 63 -3.64 -14.62 7.54
C GLU A 63 -3.94 -15.81 6.61
N VAL A 64 -3.23 -15.92 5.49
CA VAL A 64 -3.45 -16.96 4.46
C VAL A 64 -2.51 -18.17 4.65
N GLY A 65 -1.48 -18.04 5.49
CA GLY A 65 -0.55 -19.12 5.85
C GLY A 65 -0.99 -19.89 7.09
#